data_AF-A0A953LJ37-F1
#
_entry.id   AF-A0A953LJ37-F1
#
_cell.length_a   1.000
_cell.length_b   1.000
_cell.length_c   1.000
_cell.angle_alpha   90.00
_cell.angle_beta   90.00
_cell.angle_gamma   90.00
#
_symmetry.space_group_name_H-M   'P 1'
#
loop_
_entity.id
_entity.type
_entity.pdbx_description
1 polymer ?
#
loop_
_entity_poly.entity_id
_entity_poly.type
_entity_poly.pdbx_seq_one_letter_code
_entity_poly.pdbx_strand_id
1 'polypeptide(L)'
;MVCASCGRLVGVRDEACLNCGRRNPALWGFSPLLRRLGADLGFTKLLIGGCIALYAASLLMSPGVFQPRGLLGLLSPRWEALFLLGASGPLPVFGLGHWWTVLSAAWLHGGLLHIFFNLMWVRQLAPPVAEIYGAGRMVLIWTAGSIVGFLASSAAGAFLPAIPLLTSRAGFTVGASASIFGLLGALLVYGRRSGHSAMRQQVWGWTLAGLLFGFVVPGIDNWAHLG
;
A
#
# COMPACT_ATOMS: atom_id res chain seq x y z
N MET A 1 -9.58 31.29 -12.02
CA MET A 1 -9.05 30.04 -11.40
C MET A 1 -10.20 29.08 -11.19
N VAL A 2 -9.94 27.84 -10.79
CA VAL A 2 -11.00 26.87 -10.44
C VAL A 2 -10.86 26.48 -8.98
N CYS A 3 -12.00 26.36 -8.30
CA CYS A 3 -12.09 26.01 -6.89
C CYS A 3 -11.48 24.62 -6.67
N ALA A 4 -10.56 24.53 -5.71
CA ALA A 4 -9.91 23.27 -5.33
C ALA A 4 -10.86 22.23 -4.71
N SER A 5 -12.10 22.60 -4.36
CA SER A 5 -13.12 21.67 -3.86
C SER A 5 -14.08 21.21 -4.93
N CYS A 6 -14.78 22.15 -5.57
CA CYS A 6 -15.93 21.85 -6.42
C CYS A 6 -15.64 22.04 -7.92
N GLY A 7 -14.44 22.50 -8.28
CA GLY A 7 -14.02 22.68 -9.66
C GLY A 7 -14.74 23.78 -10.45
N ARG A 8 -15.58 24.60 -9.83
CA ARG A 8 -16.19 25.79 -10.44
C ARG A 8 -15.21 26.95 -10.55
N LEU A 9 -15.45 27.84 -11.52
CA LEU A 9 -14.63 29.04 -11.70
C LEU A 9 -14.75 29.95 -10.46
N VAL A 10 -13.61 30.44 -9.99
CA VAL A 10 -13.43 31.36 -8.86
C VAL A 10 -12.31 32.35 -9.17
N GLY A 11 -12.36 33.53 -8.56
CA GLY A 11 -11.29 34.52 -8.56
C GLY A 11 -10.09 34.08 -7.74
N VAL A 12 -8.90 34.63 -8.04
CA VAL A 12 -7.64 34.31 -7.35
C VAL A 12 -7.67 34.78 -5.88
N ARG A 13 -8.38 35.88 -5.62
CA ARG A 13 -8.48 36.55 -4.31
C ARG A 13 -9.85 36.35 -3.65
N ASP A 14 -10.67 35.43 -4.15
CA ASP A 14 -11.96 35.15 -3.52
C ASP A 14 -11.72 34.59 -2.11
N GLU A 15 -12.35 35.18 -1.09
CA GLU A 15 -12.23 34.68 0.28
C GLU A 15 -12.98 33.35 0.46
N ALA A 16 -14.05 33.12 -0.30
CA ALA A 16 -14.85 31.90 -0.26
C ALA A 16 -15.45 31.56 -1.63
N CYS A 17 -15.61 30.25 -1.91
CA CYS A 17 -16.30 29.79 -3.11
C CYS A 17 -17.82 29.98 -2.98
N LEU A 18 -18.42 30.70 -3.92
CA LEU A 18 -19.88 30.91 -3.98
C LEU A 18 -20.68 29.60 -4.16
N ASN A 19 -20.07 28.54 -4.68
CA ASN A 19 -20.79 27.30 -4.98
C ASN A 19 -20.66 26.22 -3.89
N CYS A 20 -19.58 26.22 -3.10
CA CYS A 20 -19.34 25.16 -2.10
C CYS A 20 -18.86 25.67 -0.74
N GLY A 21 -18.78 26.99 -0.54
CA GLY A 21 -18.38 27.60 0.73
C GLY A 21 -16.91 27.42 1.13
N ARG A 22 -16.06 26.82 0.29
CA ARG A 22 -14.64 26.62 0.61
C ARG A 22 -13.93 27.96 0.73
N ARG A 23 -13.32 28.23 1.89
CA ARG A 23 -12.43 29.39 2.09
C ARG A 23 -11.20 29.29 1.20
N ASN A 24 -10.78 30.42 0.64
CA ASN A 24 -9.68 30.56 -0.29
C ASN A 24 -9.68 29.47 -1.39
N PRO A 25 -10.71 29.47 -2.26
CA PRO A 25 -10.95 28.38 -3.18
C PRO A 25 -9.91 28.26 -4.29
N ALA A 26 -9.20 29.36 -4.59
CA ALA A 26 -8.09 29.40 -5.53
C ALA A 26 -6.73 29.05 -4.89
N LEU A 27 -6.68 28.80 -3.57
CA LEU A 27 -5.45 28.55 -2.82
C LEU A 27 -4.36 29.59 -3.14
N TRP A 28 -4.71 30.89 -3.10
CA TRP A 28 -3.81 32.02 -3.42
C TRP A 28 -3.10 31.95 -4.80
N GLY A 29 -3.61 31.21 -5.79
CA GLY A 29 -2.92 31.07 -7.08
C GLY A 29 -2.37 29.66 -7.36
N PHE A 30 -2.31 28.79 -6.35
CA PHE A 30 -1.69 27.46 -6.49
C PHE A 30 -2.64 26.36 -7.01
N SER A 31 -3.93 26.64 -7.21
CA SER A 31 -4.90 25.63 -7.66
C SER A 31 -4.52 24.88 -8.96
N PRO A 32 -3.91 25.52 -10.00
CA PRO A 32 -3.44 24.82 -11.20
C PRO A 32 -2.26 23.89 -10.93
N LEU A 33 -1.33 24.28 -10.04
CA LEU A 33 -0.19 23.45 -9.65
C LEU A 33 -0.67 22.21 -8.88
N LEU A 34 -1.60 22.39 -7.94
CA LEU A 34 -2.18 21.29 -7.17
C LEU A 34 -2.96 20.31 -8.06
N ARG A 35 -3.65 20.80 -9.09
CA ARG A 35 -4.34 19.95 -10.07
C ARG A 35 -3.40 19.08 -10.91
N ARG A 36 -2.16 19.53 -11.17
CA ARG A 36 -1.15 18.68 -11.86
C ARG A 36 -0.78 17.44 -11.03
N LEU A 37 -0.99 17.48 -9.72
CA LEU A 37 -0.76 16.36 -8.82
C LEU A 37 -1.91 15.34 -8.81
N GLY A 38 -3.04 15.61 -9.48
CA GLY A 38 -4.16 14.67 -9.56
C GLY A 38 -4.99 14.56 -8.28
N ALA A 39 -5.97 13.65 -8.28
CA ALA A 39 -6.87 13.41 -7.15
C ALA A 39 -6.16 12.84 -5.90
N ASP A 40 -5.02 12.18 -6.10
CA ASP A 40 -4.17 11.55 -5.09
C ASP A 40 -3.01 12.43 -4.61
N LEU A 41 -2.91 13.68 -5.09
CA LEU A 41 -1.80 14.60 -4.82
C LEU A 41 -0.42 14.01 -5.16
N GLY A 42 -0.36 13.07 -6.10
CA GLY A 42 0.86 12.40 -6.56
C GLY A 42 1.36 11.31 -5.62
N PHE A 43 0.61 10.95 -4.58
CA PHE A 43 1.00 9.91 -3.63
C PHE A 43 1.18 8.55 -4.31
N THR A 44 0.36 8.19 -5.29
CA THR A 44 0.53 6.93 -6.03
C THR A 44 1.87 6.89 -6.77
N LYS A 45 2.31 8.02 -7.35
CA LYS A 45 3.62 8.12 -8.00
C LYS A 45 4.77 8.03 -7.00
N LEU A 46 4.63 8.68 -5.84
CA LEU A 46 5.58 8.59 -4.74
C LEU A 46 5.73 7.14 -4.25
N LEU A 47 4.62 6.43 -4.03
CA LEU A 47 4.62 5.03 -3.62
C LEU A 47 5.36 4.15 -4.63
N ILE A 48 4.97 4.24 -5.91
CA ILE A 48 5.58 3.45 -6.99
C ILE A 48 7.08 3.76 -7.09
N GLY A 49 7.45 5.03 -7.15
CA GLY A 49 8.85 5.44 -7.24
C GLY A 49 9.68 5.02 -6.03
N GLY A 50 9.15 5.19 -4.82
CA GLY A 50 9.80 4.79 -3.57
C GLY A 50 10.00 3.28 -3.46
N CYS A 51 9.00 2.49 -3.83
CA CYS A 51 9.11 1.03 -3.86
C CYS A 51 10.16 0.56 -4.88
N ILE A 52 10.19 1.15 -6.08
CA ILE A 52 11.19 0.83 -7.10
C ILE A 52 12.60 1.20 -6.62
N ALA A 53 12.75 2.38 -6.03
CA ALA A 53 14.05 2.86 -5.53
C ALA A 53 14.58 1.96 -4.40
N LEU A 54 13.75 1.62 -3.42
CA LEU A 54 14.14 0.73 -2.32
C LEU A 54 14.39 -0.70 -2.79
N TYR A 55 13.61 -1.19 -3.75
CA TYR A 55 13.88 -2.49 -4.36
C TYR A 55 15.21 -2.50 -5.10
N ALA A 56 15.50 -1.49 -5.93
CA ALA A 56 16.81 -1.36 -6.58
C ALA A 56 17.96 -1.27 -5.57
N ALA A 57 17.81 -0.47 -4.52
CA ALA A 57 18.80 -0.38 -3.43
C ALA A 57 19.03 -1.75 -2.75
N SER A 58 17.95 -2.49 -2.46
CA SER A 58 18.05 -3.81 -1.84
C SER A 58 18.77 -4.84 -2.74
N LEU A 59 18.61 -4.75 -4.07
CA LEU A 59 19.34 -5.59 -5.02
C LEU A 59 20.83 -5.21 -5.08
N LEU A 60 21.15 -3.92 -5.06
CA LEU A 60 22.54 -3.44 -5.04
C LEU A 60 23.28 -3.86 -3.77
N MET A 61 22.57 -3.93 -2.65
CA MET A 61 23.10 -4.42 -1.36
C MET A 61 23.24 -5.96 -1.30
N SER A 62 22.79 -6.67 -2.34
CA SER A 62 22.70 -8.14 -2.36
C SER A 62 23.67 -8.72 -3.39
N PRO A 63 24.88 -9.15 -3.01
CA PRO A 63 25.79 -9.82 -3.94
C PRO A 63 25.22 -11.17 -4.39
N GLY A 64 25.27 -11.48 -5.70
CA GLY A 64 24.88 -12.80 -6.24
C GLY A 64 23.37 -13.02 -6.47
N VAL A 65 22.59 -11.95 -6.64
CA VAL A 65 21.13 -11.96 -6.94
C VAL A 65 20.74 -12.77 -8.18
N PHE A 66 21.70 -13.07 -9.06
CA PHE A 66 21.46 -13.79 -10.32
C PHE A 66 21.36 -15.32 -10.18
N GLN A 67 21.23 -15.87 -8.97
CA GLN A 67 20.90 -17.28 -8.77
C GLN A 67 19.37 -17.46 -8.62
N PRO A 68 18.63 -17.76 -9.70
CA PRO A 68 17.18 -17.89 -9.62
C PRO A 68 16.77 -19.08 -8.74
N ARG A 69 15.94 -18.81 -7.73
CA ARG A 69 15.32 -19.82 -6.84
C ARG A 69 13.88 -20.13 -7.27
N GLY A 70 13.68 -20.35 -8.58
CA GLY A 70 12.36 -20.46 -9.21
C GLY A 70 11.78 -19.11 -9.67
N LEU A 71 10.59 -19.14 -10.29
CA LEU A 71 9.98 -17.99 -10.96
C LEU A 71 9.72 -16.80 -10.01
N LEU A 72 9.25 -17.07 -8.79
CA LEU A 72 9.00 -16.04 -7.77
C LEU A 72 10.28 -15.54 -7.08
N GLY A 73 11.37 -16.31 -7.16
CA GLY A 73 12.68 -15.95 -6.61
C GLY A 73 13.56 -15.15 -7.59
N LEU A 74 13.06 -14.82 -8.78
CA LEU A 74 13.80 -14.03 -9.77
C LEU A 74 14.06 -12.61 -9.24
N LEU A 75 15.34 -12.20 -9.27
CA LEU A 75 15.82 -10.94 -8.70
C LEU A 75 15.33 -10.75 -7.26
N SER A 76 15.44 -11.78 -6.42
CA SER A 76 15.13 -11.69 -5.00
C SER A 76 16.32 -11.07 -4.23
N PRO A 77 16.13 -9.95 -3.51
CA PRO A 77 17.15 -9.44 -2.61
C PRO A 77 17.44 -10.43 -1.49
N ARG A 78 18.65 -10.37 -0.93
CA ARG A 78 19.00 -11.13 0.26
C ARG A 78 18.22 -10.63 1.47
N TRP A 79 17.90 -11.54 2.38
CA TRP A 79 17.10 -11.21 3.58
C TRP A 79 17.81 -10.21 4.48
N GLU A 80 19.13 -10.23 4.53
CA GLU A 80 19.96 -9.29 5.29
C GLU A 80 19.76 -7.85 4.79
N ALA A 81 19.70 -7.65 3.47
CA ALA A 81 19.45 -6.34 2.88
C ALA A 81 18.03 -5.85 3.22
N LEU A 82 17.03 -6.72 3.10
CA LEU A 82 15.64 -6.38 3.45
C LEU A 82 15.49 -6.08 4.95
N PHE A 83 16.16 -6.84 5.80
CA PHE A 83 16.18 -6.63 7.25
C PHE A 83 16.77 -5.26 7.60
N LEU A 84 17.93 -4.91 7.02
CA LEU A 84 18.56 -3.60 7.23
C LEU A 84 17.69 -2.43 6.75
N LEU A 85 16.98 -2.61 5.64
CA LEU A 85 16.08 -1.60 5.08
C LEU A 85 14.72 -1.52 5.80
N GLY A 86 14.46 -2.40 6.77
CA GLY A 86 13.28 -2.35 7.63
C GLY A 86 12.18 -3.34 7.28
N ALA A 87 12.53 -4.58 6.93
CA ALA A 87 11.57 -5.68 6.90
C ALA A 87 10.94 -5.87 8.27
N SER A 88 9.63 -6.11 8.32
CA SER A 88 8.90 -6.37 9.56
C SER A 88 8.89 -7.85 9.87
N GLY A 89 8.36 -8.24 11.02
CA GLY A 89 8.19 -9.63 11.43
C GLY A 89 8.27 -9.79 12.95
N PRO A 90 8.09 -11.02 13.47
CA PRO A 90 8.16 -11.30 14.90
C PRO A 90 9.49 -10.85 15.52
N LEU A 91 10.63 -11.14 14.86
CA LEU A 91 11.94 -10.77 15.39
C LEU A 91 12.19 -9.24 15.36
N PRO A 92 12.00 -8.50 14.24
CA PRO A 92 12.15 -7.05 14.25
C PRO A 92 11.26 -6.36 15.27
N VAL A 93 9.97 -6.71 15.33
CA VAL A 93 8.98 -6.00 16.14
C VAL A 93 9.10 -6.36 17.61
N PHE A 94 9.01 -7.64 17.96
CA PHE A 94 8.94 -8.10 19.36
C PHE A 94 10.30 -8.50 19.92
N GLY A 95 11.24 -8.95 19.08
CA GLY A 95 12.58 -9.35 19.52
C GLY A 95 13.54 -8.17 19.66
N LEU A 96 13.49 -7.21 18.74
CA LEU A 96 14.43 -6.08 18.67
C LEU A 96 13.78 -4.72 18.98
N GLY A 97 12.45 -4.66 19.14
CA GLY A 97 11.74 -3.42 19.43
C GLY A 97 11.70 -2.43 18.26
N HIS A 98 11.95 -2.88 17.03
CA HIS A 98 11.93 -2.05 15.83
C HIS A 98 10.49 -1.79 15.35
N TRP A 99 9.66 -1.16 16.18
CA TRP A 99 8.24 -0.90 15.88
C TRP A 99 8.00 -0.08 14.62
N TRP A 100 9.01 0.64 14.14
CA TRP A 100 8.95 1.38 12.88
C TRP A 100 8.86 0.46 11.66
N THR A 101 9.21 -0.83 11.75
CA THR A 101 9.23 -1.75 10.60
C THR A 101 7.86 -2.02 10.02
N VAL A 102 6.79 -1.89 10.83
CA VAL A 102 5.40 -2.03 10.35
C VAL A 102 5.00 -0.91 9.38
N LEU A 103 5.79 0.17 9.30
CA LEU A 103 5.63 1.25 8.32
C LEU A 103 6.55 1.08 7.12
N SER A 104 7.81 0.70 7.33
CA SER A 104 8.79 0.56 6.24
C SER A 104 8.58 -0.68 5.39
N ALA A 105 8.08 -1.78 5.97
CA ALA A 105 7.91 -3.04 5.27
C ALA A 105 6.98 -2.96 4.04
N ALA A 106 6.02 -2.03 4.04
CA ALA A 106 5.12 -1.78 2.90
C ALA A 106 5.85 -1.31 1.64
N TRP A 107 7.08 -0.82 1.77
CA TRP A 107 7.86 -0.28 0.66
C TRP A 107 8.88 -1.27 0.10
N LEU A 108 9.14 -2.35 0.84
CA LEU A 108 10.15 -3.36 0.50
C LEU A 108 9.51 -4.52 -0.27
N HIS A 109 10.31 -5.18 -1.11
CA HIS A 109 9.81 -6.25 -1.97
C HIS A 109 10.82 -7.39 -2.09
N GLY A 110 10.33 -8.63 -2.04
CA GLY A 110 11.15 -9.85 -2.03
C GLY A 110 11.49 -10.45 -3.39
N GLY A 111 11.08 -9.83 -4.51
CA GLY A 111 11.34 -10.36 -5.85
C GLY A 111 10.64 -9.57 -6.96
N LEU A 112 11.02 -9.86 -8.22
CA LEU A 112 10.58 -9.07 -9.38
C LEU A 112 9.06 -9.16 -9.61
N LEU A 113 8.51 -10.38 -9.60
CA LEU A 113 7.08 -10.57 -9.78
C LEU A 113 6.29 -9.99 -8.59
N HIS A 114 6.84 -10.07 -7.39
CA HIS A 114 6.22 -9.52 -6.20
C HIS A 114 6.06 -8.00 -6.31
N ILE A 115 7.13 -7.26 -6.66
CA ILE A 115 7.02 -5.81 -6.88
C ILE A 115 6.11 -5.48 -8.07
N PHE A 116 6.21 -6.23 -9.17
CA PHE A 116 5.39 -5.98 -10.35
C PHE A 116 3.89 -6.04 -10.03
N PHE A 117 3.43 -7.13 -9.40
CA PHE A 117 2.00 -7.27 -9.08
C PHE A 117 1.53 -6.27 -8.03
N ASN A 118 2.33 -5.97 -7.01
CA ASN A 118 1.99 -4.96 -6.03
C ASN A 118 1.82 -3.58 -6.68
N LEU A 119 2.78 -3.13 -7.50
CA LEU A 119 2.70 -1.82 -8.13
C LEU A 119 1.58 -1.72 -9.17
N MET A 120 1.24 -2.83 -9.84
CA MET A 120 0.04 -2.93 -10.68
C MET A 120 -1.23 -2.68 -9.87
N TRP A 121 -1.39 -3.35 -8.72
CA TRP A 121 -2.54 -3.16 -7.83
C TRP A 121 -2.58 -1.78 -7.19
N VAL A 122 -1.44 -1.22 -6.77
CA VAL A 122 -1.34 0.17 -6.27
C VAL A 122 -1.87 1.13 -7.32
N ARG A 123 -1.42 0.98 -8.57
CA ARG A 123 -1.87 1.83 -9.68
C ARG A 123 -3.37 1.68 -9.96
N GLN A 124 -3.94 0.49 -9.75
CA GLN A 124 -5.35 0.22 -10.01
C GLN A 124 -6.27 0.70 -8.87
N LEU A 125 -5.84 0.58 -7.61
CA LEU A 125 -6.71 0.77 -6.45
C LEU A 125 -6.52 2.13 -5.76
N ALA A 126 -5.31 2.67 -5.75
CA ALA A 126 -5.05 3.94 -5.05
C ALA A 126 -5.83 5.12 -5.67
N PRO A 127 -5.84 5.34 -7.00
CA PRO A 127 -6.55 6.49 -7.57
C PRO A 127 -8.06 6.48 -7.28
N PRO A 128 -8.82 5.37 -7.46
CA PRO A 128 -10.23 5.33 -7.07
C PRO A 128 -10.46 5.63 -5.58
N VAL A 129 -9.60 5.12 -4.69
CA VAL A 129 -9.71 5.43 -3.25
C VAL A 129 -9.45 6.92 -2.98
N ALA A 130 -8.46 7.52 -3.64
CA ALA A 130 -8.21 8.96 -3.55
C ALA A 130 -9.38 9.80 -4.07
N GLU A 131 -10.04 9.37 -5.14
CA GLU A 131 -11.22 10.06 -5.69
C GLU A 131 -12.42 9.98 -4.75
N ILE A 132 -12.67 8.81 -4.17
CA ILE A 132 -13.82 8.57 -3.28
C ILE A 132 -13.63 9.23 -1.91
N TYR A 133 -12.44 9.06 -1.31
CA TYR A 133 -12.19 9.46 0.08
C TYR A 133 -11.36 10.74 0.22
N GLY A 134 -10.68 11.16 -0.83
CA GLY A 134 -9.67 12.22 -0.83
C GLY A 134 -8.26 11.71 -0.54
N ALA A 135 -7.24 12.37 -1.10
CA ALA A 135 -5.83 12.00 -0.97
C ALA A 135 -5.37 11.76 0.49
N GLY A 136 -5.70 12.67 1.41
CA GLY A 136 -5.28 12.53 2.82
C GLY A 136 -5.86 11.29 3.49
N ARG A 137 -7.11 10.94 3.22
CA ARG A 137 -7.73 9.71 3.76
C ARG A 137 -7.16 8.47 3.12
N MET A 138 -6.86 8.50 1.81
CA MET A 138 -6.16 7.39 1.17
C MET A 138 -4.80 7.13 1.82
N VAL A 139 -4.00 8.17 2.11
CA VAL A 139 -2.71 8.02 2.81
C VAL A 139 -2.89 7.39 4.19
N LEU A 140 -3.92 7.82 4.93
CA LEU A 140 -4.25 7.22 6.23
C LEU A 140 -4.67 5.75 6.11
N ILE A 141 -5.50 5.40 5.12
CA ILE A 141 -5.93 4.02 4.86
C ILE A 141 -4.72 3.15 4.48
N TRP A 142 -3.84 3.64 3.60
CA TRP A 142 -2.60 2.97 3.22
C TRP A 142 -1.72 2.68 4.44
N THR A 143 -1.50 3.71 5.25
CA THR A 143 -0.63 3.64 6.43
C THR A 143 -1.24 2.73 7.50
N ALA A 144 -2.54 2.83 7.74
CA ALA A 144 -3.25 1.97 8.68
C ALA A 144 -3.22 0.51 8.22
N GLY A 145 -3.43 0.22 6.94
CA GLY A 145 -3.30 -1.13 6.39
C GLY A 145 -1.89 -1.70 6.55
N SER A 146 -0.86 -0.88 6.39
CA SER A 146 0.53 -1.27 6.68
C SER A 146 0.70 -1.66 8.15
N ILE A 147 0.30 -0.75 9.06
CA ILE A 147 0.45 -0.96 10.50
C ILE A 147 -0.30 -2.21 10.95
N VAL A 148 -1.60 -2.30 10.66
CA VAL A 148 -2.45 -3.38 11.16
C VAL A 148 -2.06 -4.71 10.53
N GLY A 149 -1.84 -4.76 9.21
CA GLY A 149 -1.44 -5.99 8.53
C GLY A 149 -0.09 -6.50 9.03
N PHE A 150 0.95 -5.66 9.10
CA PHE A 150 2.26 -6.11 9.57
C PHE A 150 2.30 -6.39 11.07
N LEU A 151 1.49 -5.72 11.89
CA LEU A 151 1.30 -6.11 13.29
C LEU A 151 0.61 -7.47 13.41
N ALA A 152 -0.44 -7.72 12.64
CA ALA A 152 -1.14 -9.01 12.63
C ALA A 152 -0.19 -10.15 12.23
N SER A 153 0.59 -9.96 11.15
CA SER A 153 1.63 -10.90 10.75
C SER A 153 2.70 -11.11 11.83
N SER A 154 3.24 -10.02 12.38
CA SER A 154 4.31 -10.12 13.38
C SER A 154 3.83 -10.79 14.66
N ALA A 155 2.60 -10.48 15.11
CA ALA A 155 2.00 -11.05 16.30
C ALA A 155 1.65 -12.52 16.08
N ALA A 156 1.10 -12.87 14.92
CA ALA A 156 0.84 -14.26 14.56
C ALA A 156 2.13 -15.09 14.52
N GLY A 157 3.20 -14.55 13.93
CA GLY A 157 4.51 -15.20 13.91
C GLY A 157 5.17 -15.35 15.29
N ALA A 158 4.85 -14.47 16.24
CA ALA A 158 5.44 -14.48 17.59
C ALA A 158 4.66 -15.32 18.60
N PHE A 159 3.33 -15.30 18.52
CA PHE A 159 2.46 -15.81 19.61
C PHE A 159 1.52 -16.94 19.19
N LEU A 160 1.33 -17.17 17.89
CA LEU A 160 0.49 -18.26 17.40
C LEU A 160 1.34 -19.46 16.95
N PRO A 161 0.82 -20.69 17.06
CA PRO A 161 1.49 -21.85 16.48
C PRO A 161 1.60 -21.67 14.96
N ALA A 162 2.72 -22.13 14.39
CA ALA A 162 2.95 -22.02 12.95
C ALA A 162 1.86 -22.76 12.16
N ILE A 163 1.06 -22.02 11.40
CA ILE A 163 0.08 -22.59 10.47
C ILE A 163 0.72 -22.56 9.07
N PRO A 164 1.05 -23.72 8.47
CA PRO A 164 1.89 -23.81 7.26
C PRO A 164 1.41 -23.02 6.04
N LEU A 165 0.16 -22.56 6.04
CA LEU A 165 -0.49 -21.84 4.94
C LEU A 165 -0.91 -20.39 5.28
N LEU A 166 -0.73 -19.95 6.53
CA LEU A 166 -1.02 -18.57 6.95
C LEU A 166 0.25 -17.81 7.31
N THR A 167 1.27 -18.52 7.83
CA THR A 167 2.51 -17.92 8.30
C THR A 167 3.55 -17.93 7.17
N SER A 168 4.15 -16.78 6.87
CA SER A 168 5.37 -16.76 6.06
C SER A 168 6.44 -17.57 6.80
N ARG A 169 7.05 -18.55 6.13
CA ARG A 169 8.11 -19.38 6.75
C ARG A 169 9.37 -18.58 7.09
N ALA A 170 9.51 -17.39 6.51
CA ALA A 170 10.53 -16.44 6.90
C ALA A 170 10.02 -15.69 8.14
N GLY A 171 10.84 -15.57 9.19
CA GLY A 171 10.55 -14.74 10.37
C GLY A 171 10.46 -13.23 10.07
N PHE A 172 10.23 -12.88 8.81
CA PHE A 172 10.16 -11.55 8.25
C PHE A 172 9.06 -11.47 7.18
N THR A 173 8.56 -10.26 6.96
CA THR A 173 7.49 -9.95 6.01
C THR A 173 7.73 -8.57 5.40
N VAL A 174 7.44 -8.45 4.11
CA VAL A 174 7.62 -7.25 3.29
C VAL A 174 6.57 -7.23 2.19
N GLY A 175 6.27 -6.05 1.66
CA GLY A 175 5.42 -5.88 0.48
C GLY A 175 4.32 -4.86 0.69
N ALA A 176 3.98 -4.14 -0.36
CA ALA A 176 2.85 -3.21 -0.35
C ALA A 176 1.48 -3.89 -0.15
N SER A 177 1.43 -5.23 -0.17
CA SER A 177 0.17 -5.99 -0.17
C SER A 177 -0.68 -5.76 1.07
N ALA A 178 -0.11 -5.62 2.27
CA ALA A 178 -0.87 -5.27 3.48
C ALA A 178 -1.68 -3.97 3.28
N SER A 179 -1.04 -2.92 2.78
CA SER A 179 -1.70 -1.65 2.47
C SER A 179 -2.70 -1.76 1.31
N ILE A 180 -2.41 -2.59 0.30
CA ILE A 180 -3.33 -2.87 -0.81
C ILE A 180 -4.62 -3.52 -0.29
N PHE A 181 -4.52 -4.48 0.64
CA PHE A 181 -5.70 -5.08 1.28
C PHE A 181 -6.47 -4.06 2.11
N GLY A 182 -5.79 -3.10 2.77
CA GLY A 182 -6.44 -1.94 3.37
C GLY A 182 -7.24 -1.08 2.36
N LEU A 183 -6.69 -0.84 1.17
CA LEU A 183 -7.41 -0.13 0.09
C LEU A 183 -8.61 -0.94 -0.43
N LEU A 184 -8.47 -2.25 -0.61
CA LEU A 184 -9.58 -3.15 -0.97
C LEU A 184 -10.69 -3.09 0.09
N GLY A 185 -10.32 -3.16 1.38
CA GLY A 185 -11.23 -3.02 2.52
C GLY A 185 -12.03 -1.72 2.48
N ALA A 186 -11.36 -0.59 2.20
CA ALA A 186 -12.03 0.69 2.05
C ALA A 186 -13.05 0.68 0.89
N LEU A 187 -12.67 0.17 -0.29
CA LEU A 187 -13.57 0.08 -1.44
C LEU A 187 -14.78 -0.84 -1.19
N LEU A 188 -14.61 -1.93 -0.44
CA LEU A 188 -15.71 -2.81 -0.05
C LEU A 188 -16.71 -2.11 0.88
N VAL A 189 -16.20 -1.38 1.87
CA VAL A 189 -17.03 -0.59 2.79
C VAL A 189 -17.78 0.49 2.01
N TYR A 190 -17.11 1.19 1.09
CA TYR A 190 -17.77 2.15 0.20
C TYR A 190 -18.87 1.50 -0.63
N GLY A 191 -18.57 0.41 -1.34
CA GLY A 191 -19.54 -0.30 -2.18
C GLY A 191 -20.76 -0.79 -1.40
N ARG A 192 -20.57 -1.23 -0.15
CA ARG A 192 -21.68 -1.59 0.75
C ARG A 192 -22.52 -0.38 1.16
N ARG A 193 -21.90 0.74 1.53
CA ARG A 193 -22.61 1.94 2.03
C ARG A 193 -23.31 2.72 0.91
N SER A 194 -22.73 2.74 -0.28
CA SER A 194 -23.23 3.51 -1.42
C SER A 194 -24.14 2.69 -2.34
N GLY A 195 -24.43 1.42 -2.00
CA GLY A 195 -25.31 0.56 -2.80
C GLY A 195 -24.73 0.07 -4.15
N HIS A 196 -23.44 0.30 -4.42
CA HIS A 196 -22.78 -0.09 -5.67
C HIS A 196 -22.41 -1.58 -5.65
N SER A 197 -23.42 -2.44 -5.83
CA SER A 197 -23.30 -3.90 -5.71
C SER A 197 -22.29 -4.52 -6.68
N ALA A 198 -22.23 -4.05 -7.93
CA ALA A 198 -21.31 -4.55 -8.95
C ALA A 198 -19.84 -4.28 -8.57
N MET A 199 -19.51 -3.04 -8.18
CA MET A 199 -18.18 -2.69 -7.69
C MET A 199 -17.82 -3.52 -6.44
N ARG A 200 -18.76 -3.64 -5.49
CA ARG A 200 -18.54 -4.46 -4.30
C ARG A 200 -18.22 -5.91 -4.66
N GLN A 201 -18.97 -6.51 -5.58
CA GLN A 201 -18.76 -7.90 -6.01
C GLN A 201 -17.40 -8.08 -6.69
N GLN A 202 -17.01 -7.13 -7.54
CA GLN A 202 -15.71 -7.12 -8.20
C GLN A 202 -14.55 -7.03 -7.20
N VAL A 203 -14.60 -6.04 -6.30
CA VAL A 203 -13.56 -5.85 -5.28
C VAL A 203 -13.49 -7.08 -4.36
N TRP A 204 -14.64 -7.68 -4.04
CA TRP A 204 -14.67 -8.91 -3.24
C TRP A 204 -14.05 -10.10 -3.95
N GLY A 205 -14.29 -10.23 -5.27
CA GLY A 205 -13.61 -11.21 -6.11
C GLY A 205 -12.09 -11.04 -6.08
N TRP A 206 -11.59 -9.82 -6.14
CA TRP A 206 -10.15 -9.53 -6.04
C TRP A 206 -9.58 -9.86 -4.65
N THR A 207 -10.27 -9.47 -3.58
CA THR A 207 -9.85 -9.80 -2.21
C THR A 207 -9.76 -11.31 -2.00
N LEU A 208 -10.78 -12.07 -2.42
CA LEU A 208 -10.79 -13.52 -2.30
C LEU A 208 -9.69 -14.16 -3.16
N ALA A 209 -9.53 -13.71 -4.41
CA ALA A 209 -8.47 -14.20 -5.28
C ALA A 209 -7.07 -13.96 -4.67
N GLY A 210 -6.83 -12.80 -4.07
CA GLY A 210 -5.56 -12.49 -3.40
C GLY A 210 -5.29 -13.37 -2.18
N LEU A 211 -6.29 -13.60 -1.33
CA LEU A 211 -6.18 -14.51 -0.18
C LEU A 211 -5.92 -15.96 -0.64
N LEU A 212 -6.72 -16.45 -1.59
CA LEU A 212 -6.56 -17.79 -2.17
C LEU A 212 -5.18 -17.97 -2.82
N PHE A 213 -4.71 -16.96 -3.55
CA PHE A 213 -3.37 -16.96 -4.11
C PHE A 213 -2.32 -17.08 -3.00
N GLY A 214 -2.49 -16.40 -1.87
CA GLY A 214 -1.61 -16.53 -0.72
C GLY A 214 -1.62 -17.90 -0.04
N PHE A 215 -2.74 -18.64 -0.10
CA PHE A 215 -2.80 -20.02 0.38
C PHE A 215 -2.10 -21.01 -0.56
N VAL A 216 -2.14 -20.74 -1.87
CA VAL A 216 -1.57 -21.64 -2.90
C VAL A 216 -0.07 -21.39 -3.09
N VAL A 217 0.37 -20.14 -2.96
CA VAL A 217 1.73 -19.71 -3.29
C VAL A 217 2.56 -19.50 -2.03
N PRO A 218 3.58 -20.34 -1.77
CA PRO A 218 4.44 -20.18 -0.61
C PRO A 218 5.17 -18.84 -0.61
N GLY A 219 5.30 -18.25 0.58
CA GLY A 219 6.00 -16.97 0.79
C GLY A 219 5.11 -15.74 0.77
N ILE A 220 3.80 -15.91 0.52
CA ILE A 220 2.80 -14.86 0.68
C ILE A 220 2.27 -14.89 2.11
N ASP A 221 2.14 -13.71 2.70
CA ASP A 221 1.77 -13.52 4.09
C ASP A 221 0.27 -13.20 4.21
N ASN A 222 -0.52 -14.24 4.47
CA ASN A 222 -1.97 -14.09 4.61
C ASN A 222 -2.37 -13.46 5.95
N TRP A 223 -1.52 -13.50 6.99
CA TRP A 223 -1.79 -12.72 8.20
C TRP A 223 -1.72 -11.23 7.92
N ALA A 224 -0.76 -10.80 7.10
CA ALA A 224 -0.65 -9.41 6.65
C ALA A 224 -1.82 -8.96 5.76
N HIS A 225 -2.41 -9.88 4.98
CA HIS A 225 -3.58 -9.57 4.16
C HIS A 225 -4.89 -9.51 4.95
N LEU A 226 -5.00 -10.29 6.03
CA LEU A 226 -6.22 -10.38 6.84
C LEU A 226 -6.32 -9.29 7.91
N GLY A 227 -5.19 -8.77 8.41
CA GLY A 227 -5.14 -7.67 9.38
C GLY A 227 -5.59 -6.34 8.77
#